data_AF-A0A8E8EX23-F1
#
_entry.id   AF-A0A8E8EX23-F1
#
_cell.length_a   1.000
_cell.length_b   1.000
_cell.length_c   1.000
_cell.angle_alpha   90.00
_cell.angle_beta   90.00
_cell.angle_gamma   90.00
#
_symmetry.space_group_name_H-M   'P 1'
#
loop_
_entity.id
_entity.type
_entity.pdbx_description
1 polymer ?
#
loop_
_entity_poly.entity_id
_entity_poly.type
_entity_poly.pdbx_seq_one_letter_code
_entity_poly.pdbx_strand_id
1 'polypeptide(L)'
;MDGKKALYYAAIAIAVLIGISVVLSVISAIIGLATAVVSGIVTLAVLLGIGYVALKTGAWFFGSDDDASLDSLDSIGSGSTSVDTGSSRQDRLRQQYVEGQISEAEFERRIGEELETEEVDDIDRELERER
;
A
#
# COMPACT_ATOMS: atom_id res chain seq x y z
N MET A 1 -52.05 -30.78 -34.41
CA MET A 1 -50.92 -29.83 -34.40
C MET A 1 -49.63 -30.64 -34.51
N ASP A 2 -48.77 -30.32 -35.48
CA ASP A 2 -47.55 -31.09 -35.75
C ASP A 2 -46.55 -30.97 -34.59
N GLY A 3 -46.35 -32.04 -33.81
CA GLY A 3 -45.41 -32.05 -32.68
C GLY A 3 -43.96 -31.69 -33.03
N LYS A 4 -43.57 -31.87 -34.30
CA LYS A 4 -42.26 -31.45 -34.83
C LYS A 4 -42.11 -29.92 -34.86
N LYS A 5 -43.19 -29.20 -35.20
CA LYS A 5 -43.20 -27.73 -35.19
C LYS A 5 -43.09 -27.22 -33.76
N ALA A 6 -43.80 -27.85 -32.81
CA ALA A 6 -43.71 -27.50 -31.40
C ALA A 6 -42.28 -27.65 -30.84
N LEU A 7 -41.59 -28.77 -31.15
CA LEU A 7 -40.19 -28.97 -30.76
C LEU A 7 -39.24 -27.94 -31.37
N TYR A 8 -39.45 -27.58 -32.64
CA TYR A 8 -38.62 -26.58 -33.31
C TYR A 8 -38.76 -25.19 -32.67
N TYR A 9 -39.99 -24.75 -32.40
CA TYR A 9 -40.23 -23.47 -31.71
C TYR A 9 -39.73 -23.50 -30.26
N ALA A 10 -39.82 -24.63 -29.56
CA ALA A 10 -39.26 -24.78 -28.22
C ALA A 10 -37.73 -24.63 -28.23
N ALA A 11 -37.03 -25.23 -29.20
CA ALA A 11 -35.58 -25.10 -29.33
C ALA A 11 -35.15 -23.64 -29.59
N ILE A 12 -35.87 -22.94 -30.47
CA ILE A 12 -35.61 -21.51 -30.74
C ILE A 12 -35.87 -20.67 -29.48
N ALA A 13 -36.97 -20.91 -28.77
CA ALA A 13 -37.29 -20.19 -27.55
C ALA A 13 -36.18 -20.36 -26.49
N ILE A 14 -35.67 -21.58 -26.32
CA ILE A 14 -34.54 -21.86 -25.41
C ILE A 14 -33.29 -21.12 -25.86
N ALA A 15 -32.95 -21.15 -27.15
CA ALA A 15 -31.78 -20.45 -27.66
C ALA A 15 -31.86 -18.93 -27.41
N VAL A 16 -33.04 -18.33 -27.62
CA VAL A 16 -33.28 -16.92 -27.35
C VAL A 16 -33.17 -16.61 -25.85
N LEU A 17 -33.73 -17.47 -24.99
CA LEU A 17 -33.64 -17.30 -23.54
C LEU A 17 -32.20 -17.37 -23.03
N ILE A 18 -31.39 -18.28 -23.57
CA ILE A 18 -29.95 -18.36 -23.25
C ILE A 18 -29.26 -17.07 -23.67
N GLY A 19 -29.52 -16.58 -24.90
CA GLY A 19 -28.98 -15.31 -25.38
C GLY A 19 -29.30 -14.14 -24.44
N ILE A 20 -30.58 -14.00 -24.05
CA ILE A 20 -31.02 -12.96 -23.10
C ILE A 20 -30.33 -13.13 -21.74
N SER A 21 -30.21 -14.36 -21.25
CA SER A 21 -29.56 -14.65 -19.96
C SER A 21 -28.09 -14.24 -19.95
N VAL A 22 -27.36 -14.45 -21.05
CA VAL A 22 -25.98 -13.99 -21.19
C VAL A 22 -25.89 -12.48 -21.12
N VAL A 23 -26.77 -11.76 -21.82
CA VAL A 23 -26.80 -10.28 -21.80
C VAL A 23 -27.10 -9.77 -20.39
N LEU A 24 -28.10 -10.35 -19.71
CA LEU A 24 -28.43 -9.99 -18.33
C LEU A 24 -27.28 -10.28 -17.37
N SER A 25 -26.53 -11.36 -17.58
CA SER A 25 -25.35 -11.71 -16.78
C SER A 25 -24.29 -10.62 -16.89
N VAL A 26 -23.97 -10.17 -18.10
CA VAL A 26 -22.97 -9.10 -18.32
C VAL A 26 -23.41 -7.80 -17.65
N ILE A 27 -24.68 -7.40 -17.81
CA ILE A 27 -25.22 -6.20 -17.17
C ILE A 27 -25.13 -6.31 -15.64
N SER A 28 -25.53 -7.46 -15.10
CA SER A 28 -25.48 -7.72 -13.65
C SER A 28 -24.06 -7.73 -13.12
N ALA A 29 -23.09 -8.25 -13.90
CA ALA A 29 -21.68 -8.24 -13.53
C ALA A 29 -21.13 -6.81 -13.42
N ILE A 30 -21.48 -5.93 -14.36
CA ILE A 30 -21.05 -4.52 -14.33
C ILE A 30 -21.65 -3.79 -13.13
N ILE A 31 -22.95 -3.95 -12.89
CA ILE A 31 -23.64 -3.34 -11.75
C ILE A 31 -23.08 -3.90 -10.43
N GLY A 32 -22.84 -5.22 -10.38
CA GLY A 32 -22.24 -5.89 -9.23
C GLY A 32 -20.84 -5.36 -8.93
N LEU A 33 -20.01 -5.17 -9.97
CA LEU A 33 -18.67 -4.59 -9.82
C LEU A 33 -18.73 -3.16 -9.28
N ALA A 34 -19.60 -2.31 -9.85
CA ALA A 34 -19.78 -0.94 -9.36
C ALA A 34 -20.23 -0.92 -7.89
N THR A 35 -21.19 -1.77 -7.54
CA THR A 35 -21.67 -1.91 -6.16
C THR A 35 -20.59 -2.43 -5.22
N ALA A 36 -19.76 -3.38 -5.68
CA ALA A 36 -18.66 -3.92 -4.89
C ALA A 36 -17.59 -2.86 -4.60
N VAL A 37 -17.24 -2.02 -5.58
CA VAL A 37 -16.31 -0.90 -5.38
C VAL A 37 -16.86 0.09 -4.34
N VAL A 38 -18.11 0.52 -4.51
CA VAL A 38 -18.76 1.45 -3.55
C VAL A 38 -18.82 0.84 -2.16
N SER A 39 -19.26 -0.41 -2.04
CA SER A 39 -19.33 -1.14 -0.77
C SER A 39 -17.95 -1.31 -0.14
N GLY A 40 -16.92 -1.60 -0.94
CA GLY A 40 -15.55 -1.71 -0.48
C GLY A 40 -15.05 -0.41 0.14
N ILE A 41 -15.29 0.72 -0.52
CA ILE A 41 -14.93 2.05 0.01
C ILE A 41 -15.69 2.34 1.30
N VAL A 42 -17.00 2.11 1.34
CA VAL A 42 -17.82 2.34 2.54
C VAL A 42 -17.35 1.46 3.69
N THR A 43 -17.07 0.18 3.43
CA THR A 43 -16.57 -0.76 4.45
C THR A 43 -15.22 -0.29 5.00
N LEU A 44 -14.30 0.14 4.13
CA LEU A 44 -13.00 0.68 4.54
C LEU A 44 -13.18 1.94 5.39
N ALA A 45 -14.06 2.86 4.98
CA ALA A 45 -14.36 4.08 5.73
C ALA A 45 -14.99 3.78 7.10
N VAL A 46 -15.88 2.78 7.18
CA VAL A 46 -16.47 2.32 8.44
C VAL A 46 -15.39 1.72 9.34
N LEU A 47 -14.49 0.89 8.83
CA LEU A 47 -13.39 0.32 9.61
C LEU A 47 -12.46 1.41 10.15
N LEU A 48 -12.07 2.38 9.32
CA LEU A 48 -11.29 3.55 9.74
C LEU A 48 -12.03 4.38 10.80
N GLY A 49 -13.34 4.60 10.60
CA GLY A 49 -14.19 5.31 11.55
C GLY A 49 -14.27 4.62 12.90
N ILE A 50 -14.49 3.30 12.91
CA ILE A 50 -14.51 2.48 14.13
C ILE A 50 -13.14 2.52 14.81
N GLY A 51 -12.05 2.36 14.07
CA GLY A 51 -10.69 2.45 14.60
C GLY A 51 -10.41 3.81 15.26
N TYR A 52 -10.80 4.90 14.60
CA TYR A 52 -10.67 6.25 15.14
C TYR A 52 -11.47 6.43 16.43
N VAL A 53 -12.73 5.99 16.46
CA VAL A 53 -13.56 6.07 17.66
C VAL A 53 -12.95 5.24 18.78
N ALA A 54 -12.51 4.01 18.50
CA ALA A 54 -11.88 3.14 19.48
C ALA A 54 -10.61 3.75 20.09
N LEU A 55 -9.73 4.33 19.27
CA LEU A 55 -8.55 5.06 19.75
C LEU A 55 -8.94 6.27 20.59
N LYS A 56 -9.92 7.06 20.15
CA LYS A 56 -10.38 8.25 20.86
C LYS A 56 -11.03 7.92 22.21
N THR A 57 -11.88 6.91 22.26
CA THR A 57 -12.51 6.45 23.50
C THR A 57 -11.52 5.74 24.41
N GLY A 58 -10.58 4.98 23.84
CA GLY A 58 -9.48 4.38 24.58
C GLY A 58 -8.60 5.44 25.23
N ALA A 59 -8.22 6.49 24.49
CA ALA A 59 -7.46 7.61 25.02
C ALA A 59 -8.23 8.38 26.11
N TRP A 60 -9.57 8.46 26.06
CA TRP A 60 -10.34 9.10 27.13
C TRP A 60 -10.49 8.20 28.37
N PHE A 61 -10.53 6.89 28.19
CA PHE A 61 -10.66 5.90 29.26
C PHE A 61 -9.33 5.57 29.95
N PHE A 62 -8.22 5.58 29.20
CA PHE A 62 -6.85 5.33 29.69
C PHE A 62 -6.06 6.63 29.93
N GLY A 63 -6.42 7.75 29.31
CA GLY A 63 -5.69 9.02 29.39
C GLY A 63 -5.97 9.87 30.63
N SER A 64 -6.44 9.26 31.73
CA SER A 64 -6.34 9.90 33.05
C SER A 64 -5.04 9.53 33.79
N ASP A 65 -4.26 8.54 33.33
CA ASP A 65 -3.02 8.16 34.00
C ASP A 65 -1.77 8.00 33.10
N ASP A 66 -1.89 7.89 31.77
CA ASP A 66 -0.72 7.62 30.91
C ASP A 66 -0.59 8.57 29.71
N ASP A 67 -0.06 9.77 29.96
CA ASP A 67 0.58 10.64 28.97
C ASP A 67 1.96 10.05 28.59
N ALA A 68 1.99 8.80 28.09
CA ALA A 68 3.25 8.07 27.92
C ALA A 68 3.19 6.91 26.92
N SER A 69 2.55 7.03 25.75
CA SER A 69 2.60 5.94 24.73
C SER A 69 2.29 6.33 23.28
N LEU A 70 2.48 7.60 22.89
CA LEU A 70 2.54 7.95 21.45
C LEU A 70 3.98 8.12 20.95
N ASP A 71 4.97 8.14 21.85
CA ASP A 71 6.40 8.23 21.54
C ASP A 71 7.02 6.85 21.21
N SER A 72 6.39 5.75 21.63
CA SER A 72 6.90 4.39 21.43
C SER A 72 6.62 3.80 20.05
N LEU A 73 5.77 4.43 19.23
CA LEU A 73 5.63 4.10 17.80
C LEU A 73 6.65 4.84 16.93
N ASP A 74 7.28 5.90 17.44
CA ASP A 74 8.43 6.55 16.81
C ASP A 74 9.73 5.76 17.10
N SER A 75 9.76 5.03 18.23
CA SER A 75 10.92 4.25 18.69
C SER A 75 11.10 2.87 18.00
N ILE A 76 10.13 2.36 17.23
CA ILE A 76 10.34 1.15 16.40
C ILE A 76 11.30 1.43 15.21
N GLY A 77 11.65 2.70 14.97
CA GLY A 77 12.74 3.09 14.05
C GLY A 77 14.13 3.22 14.70
N SER A 78 14.23 3.18 16.03
CA SER A 78 15.50 3.39 16.76
C SER A 78 16.07 2.09 17.30
N GLY A 79 16.35 1.15 16.39
CA GLY A 79 17.20 0.01 16.67
C GLY A 79 18.65 0.30 16.28
N SER A 80 19.49 0.57 17.28
CA SER A 80 20.94 0.29 17.27
C SER A 80 21.82 1.07 16.27
N THR A 81 22.24 2.26 16.70
CA THR A 81 23.65 2.66 16.82
C THR A 81 24.68 2.02 15.86
N SER A 82 24.76 2.55 14.63
CA SER A 82 26.02 2.80 13.87
C SER A 82 25.80 3.20 12.40
N VAL A 83 24.67 3.84 12.05
CA VAL A 83 24.34 4.24 10.66
C VAL A 83 23.96 5.73 10.54
N ASP A 84 24.03 6.52 11.63
CA ASP A 84 23.49 7.90 11.64
C ASP A 84 24.43 9.01 11.12
N THR A 85 25.72 8.72 10.96
CA THR A 85 26.67 9.73 10.46
C THR A 85 26.63 9.89 8.94
N GLY A 86 26.32 8.82 8.20
CA GLY A 86 26.14 8.85 6.75
C GLY A 86 24.78 9.42 6.36
N SER A 87 23.70 8.95 6.99
CA SER A 87 22.33 9.44 6.75
C SER A 87 22.21 10.95 7.00
N SER A 88 22.74 11.45 8.11
CA SER A 88 22.71 12.89 8.42
C SER A 88 23.51 13.75 7.46
N ARG A 89 24.50 13.19 6.74
CA ARG A 89 25.26 13.90 5.69
C ARG A 89 24.52 13.88 4.36
N GLN A 90 23.93 12.75 3.99
CA GLN A 90 23.09 12.60 2.80
C GLN A 90 21.83 13.47 2.89
N ASP A 91 21.23 13.58 4.07
CA ASP A 91 20.06 14.44 4.31
C ASP A 91 20.38 15.92 4.11
N ARG A 92 21.59 16.36 4.49
CA ARG A 92 22.06 17.73 4.20
C ARG A 92 22.26 17.99 2.72
N LEU A 93 22.76 17.00 1.97
CA LEU A 93 22.92 17.10 0.51
C LEU A 93 21.56 17.15 -0.19
N ARG A 94 20.59 16.35 0.27
CA ARG A 94 19.21 16.36 -0.23
C ARG A 94 18.54 17.72 -0.01
N GLN A 95 18.71 18.30 1.18
CA GLN A 95 18.18 19.63 1.48
C GLN A 95 18.78 20.71 0.55
N GLN A 96 20.09 20.66 0.32
CA GLN A 96 20.79 21.61 -0.57
C GLN A 96 20.38 21.46 -2.04
N TYR A 97 20.09 20.25 -2.50
CA TYR A 97 19.56 20.00 -3.84
C TYR A 97 18.16 20.60 -4.02
N VAL A 98 17.26 20.35 -3.06
CA VAL A 98 15.88 20.88 -3.09
C VAL A 98 15.85 22.40 -3.03
N GLU A 99 16.77 23.00 -2.28
CA GLU A 99 16.95 24.45 -2.21
C GLU A 99 17.66 25.04 -3.45
N GLY A 100 18.11 24.19 -4.38
CA GLY A 100 18.81 24.61 -5.60
C GLY A 100 20.24 25.10 -5.37
N GLN A 101 20.81 24.81 -4.20
CA GLN A 101 22.20 25.17 -3.85
C GLN A 101 23.23 24.26 -4.52
N ILE A 102 22.85 23.02 -4.87
CA ILE A 102 23.67 22.09 -5.65
C ILE A 102 22.88 21.58 -6.86
N SER A 103 23.57 21.28 -7.94
CA SER A 103 22.96 20.69 -9.14
C SER A 103 22.74 19.18 -8.97
N GLU A 104 21.79 18.61 -9.71
CA GLU A 104 21.52 17.15 -9.74
C GLU A 104 22.81 16.35 -9.99
N ALA A 105 23.61 16.76 -10.98
CA ALA A 105 24.84 16.06 -11.35
C ALA A 105 25.88 16.07 -10.22
N GLU A 106 25.90 17.11 -9.38
CA GLU A 106 26.77 17.17 -8.21
C GLU A 106 26.22 16.35 -7.04
N PHE A 107 24.90 16.28 -6.89
CA PHE A 107 24.26 15.43 -5.89
C PHE A 107 24.55 13.96 -6.18
N GLU A 108 24.32 13.50 -7.41
CA GLU A 108 24.56 12.10 -7.80
C GLU A 108 26.02 11.69 -7.63
N ARG A 109 26.97 12.54 -8.04
CA ARG A 109 28.39 12.27 -7.87
C ARG A 109 28.76 12.10 -6.39
N ARG A 110 28.25 12.96 -5.52
CA ARG A 110 28.64 12.99 -4.11
C ARG A 110 27.98 11.89 -3.28
N ILE A 111 26.74 11.52 -3.62
CA ILE A 111 26.07 10.34 -3.04
C ILE A 111 26.76 9.06 -3.52
N GLY A 112 27.16 8.98 -4.79
CA GLY A 112 27.87 7.83 -5.34
C GLY A 112 29.23 7.58 -4.68
N GLU A 113 30.05 8.62 -4.48
CA GLU A 113 31.33 8.52 -3.77
C GLU A 113 31.16 8.02 -2.32
N GLU A 114 30.06 8.38 -1.65
CA GLU A 114 29.80 7.98 -0.26
C GLU A 114 29.33 6.52 -0.15
N LEU A 115 28.44 6.06 -1.03
CA LEU A 115 28.01 4.64 -1.07
C LEU A 115 29.15 3.68 -1.40
N GLU A 116 30.03 4.04 -2.34
CA GLU A 116 31.17 3.18 -2.73
C GLU A 116 32.18 3.00 -1.57
N THR A 117 32.35 4.02 -0.73
CA THR A 117 33.24 3.93 0.44
C THR A 117 32.64 3.20 1.63
N GLU A 118 31.32 3.25 1.82
CA GLU A 118 30.62 2.55 2.91
C GLU A 118 30.51 1.04 2.63
N GLU A 119 30.32 0.64 1.36
CA GLU A 119 30.21 -0.77 0.97
C GLU A 119 31.53 -1.54 1.13
N VAL A 120 32.69 -0.91 0.87
CA VAL A 120 34.01 -1.59 0.98
C VAL A 120 34.39 -1.87 2.44
N ASP A 121 34.12 -0.95 3.37
CA ASP A 121 34.54 -1.05 4.77
C ASP A 121 33.71 -2.08 5.57
N ASP A 122 32.46 -2.33 5.17
CA ASP A 122 31.59 -3.32 5.81
C ASP A 122 31.79 -4.74 5.26
N ILE A 123 32.08 -4.90 3.96
CA ILE A 123 32.38 -6.21 3.36
C ILE A 123 33.70 -6.78 3.92
N ASP A 124 34.75 -5.95 4.04
CA ASP A 124 36.05 -6.41 4.57
C ASP A 124 35.94 -6.80 6.06
N ARG A 125 35.07 -6.14 6.83
CA ARG A 125 34.82 -6.46 8.24
C ARG A 125 34.08 -7.79 8.43
N GLU A 126 33.21 -8.20 7.50
CA GLU A 126 32.54 -9.50 7.56
C GLU A 126 33.46 -10.66 7.15
N LEU A 127 34.38 -10.45 6.21
CA LEU A 127 35.32 -11.48 5.75
C LEU A 127 36.38 -11.87 6.79
N GLU A 128 36.72 -10.99 7.74
CA GLU A 128 37.64 -11.31 8.84
C GLU A 128 37.00 -12.15 9.96
N ARG A 129 35.67 -12.14 10.11
CA ARG A 129 34.98 -12.96 11.14
C ARG A 129 34.84 -14.42 10.76
N GLU A 130 35.03 -14.76 9.49
CA GLU A 130 34.82 -16.12 8.98
C GLU A 130 36.12 -16.95 8.86
N ARG A 131 37.27 -16.42 9.34
CA ARG A 131 38.56 -17.13 9.38
C ARG A 131 39.05 -17.46 10.79
#